data_AF-A0A818NEE0-F1
#
_entry.id   AF-A0A818NEE0-F1
#
_cell.length_a   1.000
_cell.length_b   1.000
_cell.length_c   1.000
_cell.angle_alpha   90.00
_cell.angle_beta   90.00
_cell.angle_gamma   90.00
#
_symmetry.space_group_name_H-M   'P 1'
#
loop_
_entity.id
_entity.type
_entity.pdbx_description
1 polymer ?
#
loop_
_entity_poly.entity_id
_entity_poly.type
_entity_poly.pdbx_seq_one_letter_code
_entity_poly.pdbx_strand_id
1 'polypeptide(L)'
;TTSTTPYLTSSPATCSSTVATSCNTTTSIVASCQSYEVSWNNHCYYLDGSGGNCTIGYSRATNAILGCIATQFVTKTYRSKISDSCCVWAADTYECYGLTDDNCNNAGPFTAGPVFGGGRGCINTQQRLPAQLTFCGSN
;
A
#
# COMPACT_ATOMS: atom_id res chain seq x y z
N THR A 1 36.76 12.74 -4.59
CA THR A 1 35.76 11.68 -4.82
C THR A 1 35.04 11.41 -3.51
N THR A 2 33.99 12.17 -3.23
CA THR A 2 33.22 12.05 -1.99
C THR A 2 31.96 11.26 -2.31
N SER A 3 31.99 9.99 -1.93
CA SER A 3 30.90 9.03 -2.03
C SER A 3 29.69 9.55 -1.23
N THR A 4 28.57 9.79 -1.91
CA THR A 4 27.30 10.13 -1.25
C THR A 4 26.45 8.86 -1.25
N THR A 5 26.49 8.12 -0.16
CA THR A 5 25.48 7.11 0.14
C THR A 5 24.20 7.81 0.59
N PRO A 6 23.05 7.65 -0.09
CA PRO A 6 21.79 8.12 0.47
C PRO A 6 21.39 7.16 1.58
N TYR A 7 21.58 7.62 2.81
CA TYR A 7 20.96 7.06 4.01
C TYR A 7 19.43 7.10 3.85
N LEU A 8 18.78 5.95 4.05
CA LEU A 8 17.33 5.85 4.23
C LEU A 8 16.97 6.51 5.57
N THR A 9 16.70 7.81 5.59
CA THR A 9 16.24 8.50 6.80
C THR A 9 14.90 9.17 6.57
N SER A 10 14.04 8.98 7.58
CA SER A 10 12.76 9.63 7.83
C SER A 10 11.61 9.30 6.87
N SER A 11 10.66 8.50 7.40
CA SER A 11 9.24 8.67 7.10
C SER A 11 8.93 10.18 7.07
N PRO A 12 8.44 10.72 5.95
CA PRO A 12 8.18 12.15 5.90
C PRO A 12 7.05 12.50 6.88
N ALA A 13 7.16 13.65 7.54
CA ALA A 13 6.14 14.19 8.45
C ALA A 13 4.82 14.55 7.72
N THR A 14 4.80 14.46 6.40
CA THR A 14 3.66 14.66 5.52
C THR A 14 3.80 13.76 4.29
N CYS A 15 2.68 13.40 3.68
CA CYS A 15 2.62 12.73 2.40
C CYS A 15 3.34 13.56 1.34
N SER A 16 4.41 13.02 0.77
CA SER A 16 5.16 13.65 -0.31
C SER A 16 5.21 12.73 -1.53
N SER A 17 4.89 13.30 -2.70
CA SER A 17 4.90 12.58 -3.97
C SER A 17 6.32 12.18 -4.44
N THR A 18 7.37 12.66 -3.78
CA THR A 18 8.78 12.44 -4.18
C THR A 18 9.34 11.08 -3.75
N VAL A 19 8.58 10.27 -3.01
CA VAL A 19 9.05 9.00 -2.40
C VAL A 19 9.18 7.85 -3.41
N ALA A 20 8.64 7.99 -4.63
CA ALA A 20 8.73 6.96 -5.67
C ALA A 20 10.15 6.71 -6.23
N THR A 21 11.16 7.49 -5.83
CA THR A 21 12.48 7.55 -6.49
C THR A 21 13.45 6.41 -6.11
N SER A 22 13.08 5.47 -5.23
CA SER A 22 13.98 4.38 -4.79
C SER A 22 13.42 2.97 -4.92
N CYS A 23 12.49 2.77 -5.85
CA CYS A 23 11.97 1.44 -6.19
C CYS A 23 13.02 0.63 -6.97
N ASN A 24 14.07 0.15 -6.28
CA ASN A 24 15.04 -0.76 -6.89
C ASN A 24 14.36 -2.10 -7.14
N THR A 25 14.24 -2.47 -8.42
CA THR A 25 13.62 -3.71 -8.89
C THR A 25 14.60 -4.87 -8.76
N THR A 26 14.79 -5.38 -7.56
CA THR A 26 15.23 -6.77 -7.38
C THR A 26 13.99 -7.65 -7.36
N THR A 27 13.68 -8.22 -8.53
CA THR A 27 12.63 -9.24 -8.70
C THR A 27 13.08 -10.54 -8.03
N SER A 28 13.15 -10.55 -6.70
CA SER A 28 13.31 -11.78 -5.94
C SER A 28 11.96 -12.46 -5.87
N ILE A 29 11.87 -13.61 -6.54
CA ILE A 29 10.72 -14.51 -6.56
C ILE A 29 10.40 -14.98 -5.14
N VAL A 30 9.33 -14.43 -4.55
CA VAL A 30 8.71 -15.03 -3.37
C VAL A 30 8.04 -16.33 -3.76
N ALA A 31 8.11 -17.29 -2.85
CA ALA A 31 7.24 -18.45 -2.83
C ALA A 31 5.75 -18.04 -2.94
N SER A 32 5.18 -18.18 -4.15
CA SER A 32 3.76 -18.13 -4.50
C SER A 32 2.86 -17.23 -3.62
N CYS A 33 2.90 -15.92 -3.84
CA CYS A 33 1.84 -15.04 -3.36
C CYS A 33 0.49 -15.47 -3.94
N GLN A 34 -0.58 -15.25 -3.19
CA GLN A 34 -1.95 -15.58 -3.61
C GLN A 34 -2.39 -14.70 -4.80
N SER A 35 -3.48 -15.08 -5.46
CA SER A 35 -3.98 -14.38 -6.65
C SER A 35 -4.33 -12.91 -6.39
N TYR A 36 -4.78 -12.58 -5.18
CA TYR A 36 -5.10 -11.22 -4.71
C TYR A 36 -3.88 -10.45 -4.14
N GLU A 37 -2.70 -11.08 -4.10
CA GLU A 37 -1.46 -10.49 -3.58
C GLU A 37 -0.51 -10.02 -4.69
N VAL A 38 0.37 -9.11 -4.33
CA VAL A 38 1.47 -8.59 -5.14
C VAL A 38 2.80 -9.05 -4.53
N SER A 39 3.69 -9.61 -5.34
CA SER A 39 5.03 -10.01 -4.91
C SER A 39 6.04 -8.90 -5.13
N TRP A 40 6.79 -8.50 -4.10
CA TRP A 40 7.87 -7.53 -4.23
C TRP A 40 8.95 -7.72 -3.17
N ASN A 41 10.23 -7.62 -3.56
CA ASN A 41 11.39 -7.74 -2.68
C ASN A 41 11.34 -8.92 -1.69
N ASN A 42 10.95 -10.09 -2.16
CA ASN A 42 10.78 -11.29 -1.33
C ASN A 42 9.65 -11.23 -0.26
N HIS A 43 8.64 -10.36 -0.44
CA HIS A 43 7.42 -10.32 0.37
C HIS A 43 6.13 -10.32 -0.48
N CYS A 44 5.02 -10.76 0.11
CA CYS A 44 3.68 -10.67 -0.48
C CYS A 44 2.89 -9.53 0.17
N TYR A 45 2.17 -8.77 -0.65
CA TYR A 45 1.41 -7.61 -0.21
C TYR A 45 -0.04 -7.71 -0.67
N TYR A 46 -0.99 -7.32 0.19
CA TYR A 46 -2.41 -7.26 -0.16
C TYR A 46 -3.09 -6.01 0.39
N LEU A 47 -4.28 -5.77 -0.16
CA LEU A 47 -5.21 -4.75 0.30
C LEU A 47 -6.40 -5.43 0.98
N ASP A 48 -6.85 -4.89 2.11
CA ASP A 48 -8.00 -5.42 2.84
C ASP A 48 -8.80 -4.34 3.58
N GLY A 49 -10.11 -4.51 3.72
CA GLY A 49 -11.00 -3.62 4.47
C GLY A 49 -11.01 -3.88 5.98
N SER A 50 -9.86 -4.26 6.53
CA SER A 50 -9.72 -4.82 7.88
C SER A 50 -9.54 -3.79 9.00
N GLY A 51 -9.51 -2.48 8.67
CA GLY A 51 -9.42 -1.42 9.67
C GLY A 51 -8.08 -1.38 10.39
N GLY A 52 -6.98 -1.59 9.68
CA GLY A 52 -5.60 -1.58 10.21
C GLY A 52 -5.09 -2.94 10.68
N ASN A 53 -5.91 -3.98 10.63
CA ASN A 53 -5.53 -5.32 11.08
C ASN A 53 -5.02 -6.18 9.92
N CYS A 54 -3.84 -6.77 10.07
CA CYS A 54 -3.32 -7.73 9.10
C CYS A 54 -3.53 -9.16 9.61
N THR A 55 -3.76 -10.08 8.66
CA THR A 55 -3.82 -11.51 8.94
C THR A 55 -2.50 -12.00 9.57
N ILE A 56 -2.54 -13.09 10.33
CA ILE A 56 -1.35 -13.71 10.95
C ILE A 56 -0.25 -13.93 9.90
N GLY A 57 1.00 -13.58 10.25
CA GLY A 57 2.15 -13.63 9.35
C GLY A 57 2.34 -12.38 8.49
N TYR A 58 1.45 -11.39 8.63
CA TYR A 58 1.52 -10.11 7.94
C TYR A 58 1.47 -8.95 8.94
N SER A 59 2.03 -7.82 8.55
CA SER A 59 1.96 -6.56 9.27
C SER A 59 1.67 -5.41 8.30
N ARG A 60 1.26 -4.25 8.82
CA ARG A 60 1.05 -3.08 7.97
C ARG A 60 2.38 -2.73 7.29
N ALA A 61 2.35 -2.56 5.97
CA ALA A 61 3.51 -2.17 5.19
C ALA A 61 3.52 -0.64 4.98
N THR A 62 4.68 -0.09 4.60
CA THR A 62 4.85 1.36 4.49
C THR A 62 4.32 1.92 3.16
N ASN A 63 3.96 3.19 3.17
CA ASN A 63 3.60 4.02 2.03
C ASN A 63 4.73 4.07 0.98
N ALA A 64 6.00 3.95 1.41
CA ALA A 64 7.14 3.89 0.51
C ALA A 64 7.07 2.63 -0.38
N ILE A 65 6.77 1.47 0.20
CA ILE A 65 6.59 0.22 -0.56
C ILE A 65 5.35 0.35 -1.44
N LEU A 66 4.24 0.85 -0.89
CA LEU A 66 3.00 1.04 -1.66
C LEU A 66 3.22 1.90 -2.89
N GLY A 67 4.00 2.99 -2.80
CA GLY A 67 4.35 3.81 -3.96
C GLY A 67 5.10 3.05 -5.06
N CYS A 68 5.86 2.02 -4.71
CA CYS A 68 6.58 1.19 -5.68
C CYS A 68 5.73 0.13 -6.35
N ILE A 69 4.73 -0.40 -5.65
CA ILE A 69 3.96 -1.56 -6.11
C ILE A 69 2.48 -1.27 -6.38
N ALA A 70 2.05 -0.02 -6.16
CA ALA A 70 0.68 0.44 -6.33
C ALA A 70 0.04 -0.05 -7.63
N THR A 71 0.70 0.15 -8.77
CA THR A 71 0.19 -0.23 -10.10
C THR A 71 0.05 -1.74 -10.28
N GLN A 72 0.74 -2.56 -9.49
CA GLN A 72 0.67 -4.02 -9.56
C GLN A 72 -0.60 -4.58 -8.90
N PHE A 73 -1.35 -3.75 -8.18
CA PHE A 73 -2.67 -4.11 -7.64
C PHE A 73 -3.78 -4.11 -8.68
N VAL A 74 -3.53 -3.65 -9.91
CA VAL A 74 -4.50 -3.82 -11.00
C VAL A 74 -4.81 -5.30 -11.19
N THR A 75 -6.08 -5.63 -11.43
CA THR A 75 -6.66 -6.98 -11.49
C THR A 75 -6.74 -7.73 -10.17
N LYS A 76 -6.16 -7.22 -9.08
CA LYS A 76 -6.27 -7.82 -7.75
C LYS A 76 -7.63 -7.49 -7.12
N THR A 77 -7.94 -8.17 -6.02
CA THR A 77 -9.15 -7.91 -5.23
C THR A 77 -8.75 -7.67 -3.77
N TYR A 78 -9.71 -7.30 -2.93
CA TYR A 78 -9.55 -7.38 -1.49
C TYR A 78 -9.24 -8.82 -1.07
N ARG A 79 -8.43 -8.99 -0.01
CA ARG A 79 -8.09 -10.32 0.52
C ARG A 79 -9.29 -11.00 1.16
N SER A 80 -10.01 -10.30 2.04
CA SER A 80 -11.08 -10.92 2.84
C SER A 80 -12.31 -10.04 2.99
N LYS A 81 -12.11 -8.73 3.12
CA LYS A 81 -13.16 -7.76 3.42
C LYS A 81 -13.03 -6.56 2.50
N ILE A 82 -14.15 -6.13 1.94
CA ILE A 82 -14.24 -4.89 1.17
C ILE A 82 -14.12 -3.73 2.16
N SER A 83 -13.34 -2.71 1.81
CA SER A 83 -13.22 -1.50 2.63
C SER A 83 -14.42 -0.59 2.45
N ASP A 84 -14.76 0.19 3.49
CA ASP A 84 -15.73 1.29 3.38
C ASP A 84 -15.05 2.66 3.20
N SER A 85 -13.71 2.70 3.18
CA SER A 85 -12.89 3.90 3.05
C SER A 85 -11.88 3.76 1.93
N CYS A 86 -11.68 4.84 1.17
CA CYS A 86 -10.76 4.82 0.05
C CYS A 86 -9.31 5.05 0.47
N CYS A 87 -9.07 5.57 1.66
CA CYS A 87 -7.73 5.91 2.14
C CYS A 87 -7.01 4.68 2.69
N VAL A 88 -5.79 4.45 2.22
CA VAL A 88 -4.97 3.33 2.65
C VAL A 88 -4.30 3.65 3.99
N TRP A 89 -4.61 2.81 4.97
CA TRP A 89 -3.90 2.74 6.23
C TRP A 89 -2.66 1.87 6.09
N ALA A 90 -1.53 2.55 5.94
CA ALA A 90 -0.20 1.97 5.96
C ALA A 90 0.40 1.96 7.38
N ALA A 91 1.65 1.50 7.51
CA ALA A 91 2.41 1.55 8.76
C ALA A 91 2.79 2.97 9.19
N ASP A 92 2.84 3.90 8.24
CA ASP A 92 3.25 5.27 8.47
C ASP A 92 2.20 6.07 9.26
N THR A 93 2.62 7.24 9.75
CA THR A 93 1.76 8.13 10.53
C THR A 93 0.53 8.61 9.77
N TYR A 94 0.65 8.80 8.46
CA TYR A 94 -0.39 9.40 7.62
C TYR A 94 -0.82 8.48 6.48
N GLU A 95 -2.10 8.57 6.14
CA GLU A 95 -2.69 7.98 4.94
C GLU A 95 -2.36 8.89 3.75
N CYS A 96 -1.60 8.36 2.79
CA CYS A 96 -1.06 9.11 1.64
C CYS A 96 -1.52 8.58 0.28
N TYR A 97 -2.08 7.37 0.29
CA TYR A 97 -2.56 6.69 -0.91
C TYR A 97 -4.02 6.33 -0.70
N GLY A 98 -4.74 6.17 -1.79
CA GLY A 98 -6.07 5.62 -1.77
C GLY A 98 -6.47 5.02 -3.09
N LEU A 99 -7.47 4.14 -3.05
CA LEU A 99 -8.12 3.64 -4.25
C LEU A 99 -9.03 4.74 -4.83
N THR A 100 -9.12 4.82 -6.15
CA THR A 100 -10.11 5.70 -6.79
C THR A 100 -11.53 5.28 -6.40
N ASP A 101 -12.49 6.21 -6.45
CA ASP A 101 -13.88 5.94 -6.02
C ASP A 101 -14.50 4.74 -6.77
N ASP A 102 -14.09 4.49 -8.02
CA ASP A 102 -14.57 3.34 -8.80
C ASP A 102 -14.05 1.98 -8.31
N ASN A 103 -12.90 1.96 -7.60
CA ASN A 103 -12.29 0.73 -7.07
C ASN A 103 -12.52 0.56 -5.57
N CYS A 104 -12.64 1.68 -4.88
CA CYS A 104 -12.99 1.77 -3.48
C CYS A 104 -14.39 1.20 -3.23
N ASN A 105 -14.58 0.50 -2.11
CA ASN A 105 -15.86 -0.08 -1.70
C ASN A 105 -16.48 -1.09 -2.69
N ASN A 106 -15.72 -1.55 -3.68
CA ASN A 106 -16.13 -2.54 -4.67
C ASN A 106 -15.29 -3.82 -4.52
N ALA A 107 -15.90 -5.00 -4.64
CA ALA A 107 -15.20 -6.29 -4.44
C ALA A 107 -13.96 -6.50 -5.35
N GLY A 108 -13.89 -5.75 -6.45
CA GLY A 108 -12.90 -5.90 -7.51
C GLY A 108 -13.40 -6.83 -8.63
N PRO A 109 -12.51 -7.19 -9.57
CA PRO A 109 -11.09 -6.83 -9.62
C PRO A 109 -10.87 -5.32 -9.78
N PHE A 110 -9.78 -4.83 -9.21
CA PHE A 110 -9.40 -3.42 -9.31
C PHE A 110 -9.01 -3.08 -10.74
N THR A 111 -9.59 -2.01 -11.28
CA THR A 111 -9.22 -1.42 -12.57
C THR A 111 -8.00 -0.51 -12.45
N ALA A 112 -7.75 0.05 -11.25
CA ALA A 112 -6.59 0.83 -10.90
C ALA A 112 -6.11 0.46 -9.49
N GLY A 113 -4.79 0.46 -9.28
CA GLY A 113 -4.21 0.31 -7.95
C GLY A 113 -4.29 1.60 -7.11
N PRO A 114 -3.83 1.58 -5.85
CA PRO A 114 -3.80 2.77 -5.01
C PRO A 114 -2.95 3.88 -5.62
N VAL A 115 -3.45 5.11 -5.65
CA VAL A 115 -2.71 6.26 -6.18
C VAL A 115 -2.44 7.26 -5.07
N PHE A 116 -1.34 8.02 -5.21
CA PHE A 116 -0.99 9.05 -4.24
C PHE A 116 -2.07 10.14 -4.20
N GLY A 117 -2.57 10.45 -3.01
CA GLY A 117 -3.74 11.33 -2.84
C GLY A 117 -5.03 10.79 -3.48
N GLY A 118 -5.02 9.55 -3.96
CA GLY A 118 -6.15 8.86 -4.56
C GLY A 118 -7.27 8.63 -3.58
N GLY A 119 -8.50 8.55 -4.10
CA GLY A 119 -9.74 8.45 -3.31
C GLY A 119 -9.97 9.69 -2.47
N ARG A 120 -11.08 10.41 -2.64
CA ARG A 120 -11.56 11.51 -1.78
C ARG A 120 -10.53 12.47 -1.13
N GLY A 121 -9.32 12.63 -1.70
CA GLY A 121 -8.22 13.43 -1.15
C GLY A 121 -7.43 12.82 0.02
N CYS A 122 -7.05 11.54 -0.03
CA CYS A 122 -6.27 10.85 1.01
C CYS A 122 -4.82 11.35 1.15
N ILE A 123 -4.65 12.60 1.59
CA ILE A 123 -3.35 13.26 1.79
C ILE A 123 -3.30 13.80 3.21
N ASN A 124 -2.35 13.32 4.02
CA ASN A 124 -2.16 13.72 5.42
C ASN A 124 -3.38 13.44 6.31
N THR A 125 -4.13 12.39 6.01
CA THR A 125 -5.32 12.00 6.78
C THR A 125 -5.02 10.86 7.76
N GLN A 126 -5.87 10.71 8.77
CA GLN A 126 -5.79 9.66 9.81
C GLN A 126 -7.20 9.17 10.19
N GLN A 127 -8.01 8.78 9.20
CA GLN A 127 -9.41 8.47 9.46
C GLN A 127 -9.60 7.21 10.31
N ARG A 128 -8.63 6.27 10.29
CA ARG A 128 -8.56 5.09 11.18
C ARG A 128 -9.90 4.38 11.42
N LEU A 129 -10.66 4.18 10.34
CA LEU A 129 -12.02 3.64 10.42
C LEU A 129 -12.04 2.11 10.64
N PRO A 130 -13.11 1.53 11.23
CA PRO A 130 -13.21 0.09 11.46
C PRO A 130 -13.15 -0.80 10.21
N ALA A 131 -13.48 -0.25 9.04
CA ALA A 131 -13.38 -0.92 7.75
C ALA A 131 -12.43 -0.18 6.80
N GLN A 132 -11.42 0.52 7.34
CA GLN A 132 -10.43 1.26 6.56
C GLN A 132 -9.64 0.31 5.66
N LEU A 133 -9.37 0.77 4.43
CA LEU A 133 -8.52 0.07 3.48
C LEU A 133 -7.12 -0.03 4.09
N THR A 134 -6.59 -1.22 4.20
CA THR A 134 -5.37 -1.53 4.93
C THR A 134 -4.37 -2.17 3.99
N PHE A 135 -3.13 -1.68 4.04
CA PHE A 135 -2.04 -2.24 3.25
C PHE A 135 -1.14 -3.10 4.12
N CYS A 136 -1.13 -4.39 3.82
CA CYS A 136 -0.42 -5.41 4.58
C CYS A 136 0.68 -6.04 3.74
N GLY A 137 1.83 -6.30 4.34
CA GLY A 137 2.96 -7.05 3.78
C GLY A 137 3.34 -8.23 4.67
N SER A 138 3.83 -9.31 4.07
CA SER A 138 4.31 -10.48 4.82
C SER A 138 5.54 -10.08 5.63
N ASN A 139 5.67 -10.62 6.84
CA ASN A 139 6.85 -10.40 7.69
C ASN A 139 8.12 -11.05 7.12
#